data_AF-M0N2K7-F1
#
_entry.id   AF-M0N2K7-F1
#
_cell.length_a   1.000
_cell.length_b   1.000
_cell.length_c   1.000
_cell.angle_alpha   90.00
_cell.angle_beta   90.00
_cell.angle_gamma   90.00
#
_symmetry.space_group_name_H-M   'P 1'
#
loop_
_entity.id
_entity.type
_entity.pdbx_description
1 polymer ?
#
loop_
_entity_poly.entity_id
_entity_poly.type
_entity_poly.pdbx_seq_one_letter_code
_entity_poly.pdbx_strand_id
1 'polypeptide(L)'
;MEVLSKEMIQSGESYRLAEELGTKKKALQEIEENKEEISLDISEILAEWSDDTLFNEFEKESALFIENMLQRLRNEPSDAEMPSSINDILEILGPKLPGRTDEVRSKRAEIILSAFDFLRQNETANRNEIGQILLERYPNVLSGETSEFERHWVNYIRDSLADLPRIEQPARGAAQLWRYIPSDLAEKLRIDDVNEWILDLDDVPAGSKKSIEHQQAMIQKSYNYIRDVGKADKDDIKAALPDYTAHYQRFNGFWSYCLREALAEADDIESPVSGHQYWYYIGGDDGELEDELNIEIDDWVLNEDIPGEQHTKKQRQSLLQFAYNYVKASGEARKMDVEQHFKSTIPEQTGKYNTFDGLWSYLLKDGISNAPSITVHKSGKSGPATYKYVGK
;
A
#
# COMPACT_ATOMS: atom_id res chain seq x y z
N MET A 1 15.43 -14.27 -28.76
CA MET A 1 15.46 -12.83 -29.06
C MET A 1 14.12 -12.51 -29.72
N GLU A 2 13.09 -12.33 -28.90
CA GLU A 2 11.74 -11.98 -29.38
C GLU A 2 11.75 -10.50 -29.76
N VAL A 3 11.26 -10.21 -30.96
CA VAL A 3 11.23 -8.85 -31.50
C VAL A 3 10.03 -8.14 -30.88
N LEU A 4 10.29 -7.25 -29.93
CA LEU A 4 9.27 -6.43 -29.27
C LEU A 4 8.47 -5.63 -30.32
N SER A 5 7.14 -5.65 -30.22
CA SER A 5 6.28 -4.94 -31.16
C SER A 5 6.46 -3.42 -31.02
N LYS A 6 6.27 -2.71 -32.13
CA LYS A 6 6.40 -1.24 -32.17
C LYS A 6 5.40 -0.53 -31.24
N GLU A 7 4.29 -1.19 -30.91
CA GLU A 7 3.27 -0.73 -29.97
C GLU A 7 3.75 -0.85 -28.51
N MET A 8 4.44 -1.93 -28.13
CA MET A 8 5.00 -2.10 -26.78
C MET A 8 6.10 -1.08 -26.44
N ILE A 9 6.85 -0.62 -27.45
CA ILE A 9 7.88 0.41 -27.29
C ILE A 9 7.24 1.80 -27.14
N GLN A 10 6.09 2.05 -27.77
CA GLN A 10 5.37 3.32 -27.69
C GLN A 10 4.50 3.45 -26.44
N SER A 11 4.04 2.33 -25.85
CA SER A 11 3.24 2.32 -24.61
C SER A 11 4.07 2.42 -23.33
N GLY A 12 5.40 2.27 -23.40
CA GLY A 12 6.27 2.18 -22.22
C GLY A 12 6.25 0.81 -21.53
N GLU A 13 5.37 -0.11 -21.95
CA GLU A 13 5.28 -1.47 -21.43
C GLU A 13 6.55 -2.28 -21.70
N SER A 14 7.30 -1.99 -22.78
CA SER A 14 8.59 -2.64 -23.01
C SER A 14 9.65 -2.27 -21.98
N TYR A 15 9.60 -1.05 -21.43
CA TYR A 15 10.53 -0.59 -20.39
C TYR A 15 10.15 -1.20 -19.03
N ARG A 16 8.86 -1.23 -18.69
CA ARG A 16 8.36 -1.87 -17.48
C ARG A 16 8.59 -3.39 -17.47
N LEU A 17 8.32 -4.07 -18.59
CA LEU A 17 8.59 -5.50 -18.74
C LEU A 17 10.10 -5.80 -18.67
N ALA A 18 10.95 -4.92 -19.22
CA ALA A 18 12.40 -5.06 -19.15
C ALA A 18 12.96 -4.78 -17.74
N GLU A 19 12.33 -3.89 -16.98
CA GLU A 19 12.68 -3.58 -15.60
C GLU A 19 12.22 -4.71 -14.66
N GLU A 20 10.97 -5.18 -14.77
CA GLU A 20 10.42 -6.34 -14.03
C GLU A 20 11.20 -7.63 -14.32
N LEU A 21 11.51 -7.92 -15.61
CA LEU A 21 12.42 -9.01 -15.97
C LEU A 21 13.83 -8.76 -15.47
N GLY A 22 14.28 -7.50 -15.40
CA GLY A 22 15.60 -7.11 -14.93
C GLY A 22 15.80 -7.37 -13.43
N THR A 23 14.83 -7.01 -12.60
CA THR A 23 14.91 -7.15 -11.13
C THR A 23 14.69 -8.60 -10.68
N LYS A 24 13.69 -9.30 -11.22
CA LYS A 24 13.47 -10.73 -10.95
C LYS A 24 14.64 -11.59 -11.45
N LYS A 25 15.19 -11.25 -12.61
CA LYS A 25 16.41 -11.90 -13.11
C LYS A 25 17.63 -11.57 -12.26
N LYS A 26 17.78 -10.35 -11.75
CA LYS A 26 18.88 -9.97 -10.85
C LYS A 26 18.83 -10.72 -9.52
N ALA A 27 17.67 -10.76 -8.86
CA ALA A 27 17.53 -11.48 -7.59
C ALA A 27 17.70 -13.00 -7.78
N LEU A 28 17.14 -13.56 -8.85
CA LEU A 28 17.42 -14.95 -9.22
C LEU A 28 18.89 -15.16 -9.56
N GLN A 29 19.55 -14.22 -10.24
CA GLN A 29 20.99 -14.29 -10.51
C GLN A 29 21.81 -14.23 -9.24
N GLU A 30 21.53 -13.33 -8.30
CA GLU A 30 22.27 -13.22 -7.04
C GLU A 30 22.13 -14.48 -6.19
N ILE A 31 20.94 -15.08 -6.12
CA ILE A 31 20.74 -16.36 -5.45
C ILE A 31 21.43 -17.49 -6.23
N GLU A 32 21.42 -17.47 -7.56
CA GLU A 32 22.13 -18.47 -8.39
C GLU A 32 23.65 -18.36 -8.27
N GLU A 33 24.17 -17.13 -8.19
CA GLU A 33 25.58 -16.78 -8.07
C GLU A 33 26.10 -17.16 -6.67
N ASN A 34 25.25 -17.05 -5.64
CA ASN A 34 25.61 -17.36 -4.25
C ASN A 34 25.06 -18.72 -3.77
N LYS A 35 24.45 -19.54 -4.63
CA LYS A 35 23.76 -20.78 -4.22
C LYS A 35 24.68 -21.78 -3.51
N GLU A 36 25.95 -21.83 -3.91
CA GLU A 36 26.94 -22.73 -3.33
C GLU A 36 27.34 -22.27 -1.93
N GLU A 37 27.49 -20.96 -1.72
CA GLU A 37 27.79 -20.34 -0.43
C GLU A 37 26.61 -20.50 0.54
N ILE A 38 25.39 -20.21 0.10
CA ILE A 38 24.17 -20.38 0.91
C ILE A 38 23.95 -21.87 1.25
N SER A 39 24.22 -22.79 0.32
CA SER A 39 24.13 -24.22 0.59
C SER A 39 25.17 -24.66 1.62
N LEU A 40 26.37 -24.08 1.58
CA LEU A 40 27.44 -24.38 2.52
C LEU A 40 27.07 -23.88 3.92
N ASP A 41 26.60 -22.64 4.05
CA ASP A 41 26.19 -22.03 5.31
C ASP A 41 25.07 -22.83 6.00
N ILE A 42 24.05 -23.24 5.23
CA ILE A 42 22.96 -24.07 5.76
C ILE A 42 23.49 -25.42 6.25
N SER A 43 24.43 -26.02 5.52
CA SER A 43 25.00 -27.31 5.90
C SER A 43 25.96 -27.24 7.09
N GLU A 44 26.70 -26.14 7.24
CA GLU A 44 27.49 -25.85 8.44
C GLU A 44 26.59 -25.67 9.66
N ILE A 45 25.50 -24.90 9.54
CA ILE A 45 24.52 -24.74 10.63
C ILE A 45 23.88 -26.09 11.01
N LEU A 46 23.52 -26.91 10.03
CA LEU A 46 22.90 -28.22 10.29
C LEU A 46 23.89 -29.23 10.90
N ALA A 47 25.17 -29.16 10.52
CA ALA A 47 26.23 -29.97 11.12
C ALA A 47 26.63 -29.49 12.52
N GLU A 48 26.55 -28.21 12.84
CA GLU A 48 26.70 -27.75 14.22
C GLU A 48 25.65 -28.36 15.16
N TRP A 49 24.48 -28.73 14.62
CA TRP A 49 23.36 -29.32 15.36
C TRP A 49 23.37 -30.86 15.36
N SER A 50 24.30 -31.49 14.64
CA SER A 50 24.39 -32.94 14.45
C SER A 50 25.87 -33.35 14.42
N ASP A 51 26.34 -34.19 15.33
CA ASP A 51 27.73 -34.71 15.33
C ASP A 51 28.24 -34.98 13.88
N ASP A 52 29.35 -34.32 13.50
CA ASP A 52 29.95 -34.08 12.15
C ASP A 52 29.82 -35.16 11.05
N THR A 53 29.42 -36.37 11.41
CA THR A 53 29.19 -37.53 10.55
C THR A 53 28.20 -37.33 9.39
N LEU A 54 27.32 -36.32 9.42
CA LEU A 54 26.26 -36.10 8.42
C LEU A 54 26.46 -34.87 7.52
N PHE A 55 27.58 -34.15 7.66
CA PHE A 55 27.85 -32.93 6.90
C PHE A 55 27.65 -33.10 5.38
N ASN A 56 28.18 -34.18 4.81
CA ASN A 56 28.06 -34.47 3.36
C ASN A 56 26.62 -34.78 2.92
N GLU A 57 25.77 -35.31 3.81
CA GLU A 57 24.34 -35.50 3.53
C GLU A 57 23.59 -34.18 3.59
N PHE A 58 23.92 -33.31 4.55
CA PHE A 58 23.36 -31.95 4.61
C PHE A 58 23.76 -31.11 3.40
N GLU A 59 25.03 -31.10 3.00
CA GLU A 59 25.49 -30.40 1.77
C GLU A 59 24.67 -30.80 0.54
N LYS A 60 24.41 -32.10 0.38
CA LYS A 60 23.63 -32.60 -0.76
C LYS A 60 22.15 -32.25 -0.68
N GLU A 61 21.54 -32.35 0.50
CA GLU A 61 20.12 -32.01 0.68
C GLU A 61 19.87 -30.49 0.64
N SER A 62 20.76 -29.67 1.19
CA SER A 62 20.74 -28.20 1.10
C SER A 62 20.85 -27.74 -0.35
N ALA A 63 21.77 -28.33 -1.13
CA ALA A 63 21.92 -28.01 -2.55
C ALA A 63 20.64 -28.36 -3.34
N LEU A 64 20.06 -29.54 -3.09
CA LEU A 64 18.78 -29.96 -3.67
C LEU A 64 17.61 -29.07 -3.22
N PHE A 65 17.61 -28.62 -1.98
CA PHE A 65 16.60 -27.72 -1.45
C PHE A 65 16.66 -26.35 -2.15
N ILE A 66 17.84 -25.76 -2.28
CA ILE A 66 18.04 -24.48 -2.97
C ILE A 66 17.71 -24.62 -4.47
N GLU A 67 18.11 -25.72 -5.12
CA GLU A 67 17.72 -25.96 -6.52
C GLU A 67 16.21 -26.08 -6.70
N ASN A 68 15.52 -26.82 -5.83
CA ASN A 68 14.05 -26.94 -5.87
C ASN A 68 13.36 -25.61 -5.56
N MET A 69 13.91 -24.82 -4.64
CA MET A 69 13.42 -23.49 -4.32
C MET A 69 13.60 -22.55 -5.51
N LEU A 70 14.78 -22.49 -6.13
CA LEU A 70 15.04 -21.73 -7.36
C LEU A 70 14.12 -22.17 -8.49
N GLN A 71 13.85 -23.47 -8.62
CA GLN A 71 12.94 -24.00 -9.63
C GLN A 71 11.49 -23.57 -9.36
N ARG A 72 11.06 -23.52 -8.10
CA ARG A 72 9.73 -23.00 -7.70
C ARG A 72 9.62 -21.48 -7.84
N LEU A 73 10.68 -20.73 -7.55
CA LEU A 73 10.72 -19.26 -7.71
C LEU A 73 10.75 -18.86 -9.19
N ARG A 74 11.42 -19.66 -10.04
CA ARG A 74 11.34 -19.57 -11.50
C ARG A 74 9.94 -19.92 -12.01
N ASN A 75 9.24 -20.82 -11.34
CA ASN A 75 7.91 -21.31 -11.69
C ASN A 75 6.82 -20.80 -10.74
N GLU A 76 6.76 -19.50 -10.45
CA GLU A 76 5.52 -18.94 -9.91
C GLU A 76 4.40 -19.24 -10.92
N PRO A 77 3.28 -19.84 -10.50
CA PRO A 77 2.30 -20.32 -11.45
C PRO A 77 1.73 -19.14 -12.21
N SER A 78 2.13 -19.05 -13.48
CA SER A 78 1.41 -18.24 -14.46
C SER A 78 -0.02 -18.75 -14.56
N ASP A 79 -0.93 -17.96 -15.12
CA ASP A 79 -2.33 -18.38 -15.27
C ASP A 79 -2.50 -19.72 -16.03
N ALA A 80 -1.45 -20.20 -16.73
CA ALA A 80 -1.39 -21.50 -17.38
C ALA A 80 -1.24 -22.71 -16.43
N GLU A 81 -0.85 -22.50 -15.17
CA GLU A 81 -0.74 -23.55 -14.15
C GLU A 81 -1.95 -23.58 -13.18
N MET A 82 -2.99 -22.79 -13.49
CA MET A 82 -4.25 -22.84 -12.75
C MET A 82 -4.98 -24.16 -13.03
N PRO A 83 -5.65 -24.75 -12.02
CA PRO A 83 -6.48 -25.93 -12.24
C PRO A 83 -7.49 -25.67 -13.37
N SER A 84 -7.39 -26.46 -14.42
CA SER A 84 -8.22 -26.38 -15.62
C SER A 84 -8.97 -27.69 -15.89
N SER A 85 -8.56 -28.76 -15.21
CA SER A 85 -9.13 -30.09 -15.35
C SER A 85 -9.46 -30.71 -13.98
N ILE A 86 -10.30 -31.75 -14.01
CA ILE A 86 -10.63 -32.55 -12.82
C ILE A 86 -9.36 -33.20 -12.25
N ASN A 87 -8.43 -33.61 -13.11
CA ASN A 87 -7.18 -34.26 -12.68
C ASN A 87 -6.30 -33.27 -11.92
N ASP A 88 -6.21 -32.01 -12.37
CA ASP A 88 -5.44 -30.96 -11.68
C ASP A 88 -5.97 -30.75 -10.26
N ILE A 89 -7.29 -30.70 -10.10
CA ILE A 89 -7.93 -30.60 -8.78
C ILE A 89 -7.63 -31.83 -7.91
N LEU A 90 -7.63 -33.04 -8.49
CA LEU A 90 -7.31 -34.27 -7.78
C LEU A 90 -5.81 -34.37 -7.43
N GLU A 91 -4.92 -33.80 -8.22
CA GLU A 91 -3.49 -33.73 -7.90
C GLU A 91 -3.25 -32.79 -6.70
N ILE A 92 -3.96 -31.66 -6.65
CA ILE A 92 -3.83 -30.67 -5.56
C ILE A 92 -4.54 -31.16 -4.28
N LEU A 93 -5.77 -31.67 -4.41
CA LEU A 93 -6.65 -31.94 -3.26
C LEU A 93 -6.88 -33.43 -2.99
N GLY A 94 -6.46 -34.35 -3.84
CA GLY A 94 -6.88 -35.76 -3.84
C GLY A 94 -6.90 -36.47 -2.48
N PRO A 95 -5.89 -36.30 -1.60
CA PRO A 95 -5.90 -36.87 -0.26
C PRO A 95 -6.87 -36.18 0.71
N LYS A 96 -7.12 -34.88 0.50
CA LYS A 96 -7.96 -34.01 1.35
C LYS A 96 -9.43 -34.04 0.94
N LEU A 97 -9.72 -34.31 -0.34
CA LEU A 97 -11.07 -34.30 -0.88
C LEU A 97 -11.85 -35.53 -0.38
N PRO A 98 -12.92 -35.35 0.39
CA PRO A 98 -13.62 -36.48 0.98
C PRO A 98 -14.31 -37.31 -0.11
N GLY A 99 -14.35 -38.64 0.05
CA GLY A 99 -15.03 -39.55 -0.87
C GLY A 99 -14.50 -40.97 -0.73
N ARG A 100 -15.40 -41.97 -0.58
CA ARG A 100 -15.01 -43.37 -0.37
C ARG A 100 -14.55 -44.08 -1.66
N THR A 101 -14.88 -43.52 -2.81
CA THR A 101 -14.53 -44.06 -4.14
C THR A 101 -13.94 -42.97 -5.02
N ASP A 102 -13.16 -43.36 -6.02
CA ASP A 102 -12.57 -42.43 -7.00
C ASP A 102 -13.63 -41.71 -7.82
N GLU A 103 -14.75 -42.36 -8.11
CA GLU A 103 -15.91 -41.75 -8.78
C GLU A 103 -16.51 -40.61 -7.94
N VAL A 104 -16.63 -40.79 -6.62
CA VAL A 104 -17.15 -39.74 -5.73
C VAL A 104 -16.15 -38.59 -5.61
N ARG A 105 -14.85 -38.88 -5.52
CA ARG A 105 -13.80 -37.85 -5.49
C ARG A 105 -13.76 -37.07 -6.80
N SER A 106 -13.85 -37.74 -7.95
CA SER A 106 -13.87 -37.10 -9.27
C SER A 106 -15.06 -36.15 -9.45
N LYS A 107 -16.27 -36.57 -9.04
CA LYS A 107 -17.46 -35.69 -9.08
C LYS A 107 -17.32 -34.47 -8.17
N ARG A 108 -16.71 -34.64 -7.00
CA ARG A 108 -16.45 -33.51 -6.10
C ARG A 108 -15.40 -32.57 -6.67
N ALA A 109 -14.34 -33.10 -7.28
CA ALA A 109 -13.32 -32.31 -7.95
C ALA A 109 -13.92 -31.49 -9.11
N GLU A 110 -14.87 -32.04 -9.86
CA GLU A 110 -15.63 -31.33 -10.90
C GLU A 110 -16.44 -30.15 -10.34
N ILE A 111 -17.10 -30.35 -9.19
CA ILE A 111 -17.85 -29.29 -8.48
C ILE A 111 -16.89 -28.18 -8.01
N ILE A 112 -15.75 -28.56 -7.43
CA ILE A 112 -14.72 -27.60 -7.00
C ILE A 112 -14.16 -26.82 -8.19
N LEU A 113 -13.84 -27.49 -9.29
CA LEU A 113 -13.36 -26.85 -10.51
C LEU A 113 -14.37 -25.81 -11.02
N SER A 114 -15.66 -26.14 -11.01
CA SER A 114 -16.71 -25.21 -11.44
C SER A 114 -16.83 -23.98 -10.53
N ALA A 115 -16.67 -24.16 -9.20
CA ALA A 115 -16.65 -23.04 -8.27
C ALA A 115 -15.41 -22.15 -8.47
N PHE A 116 -14.25 -22.78 -8.70
CA PHE A 116 -12.99 -22.11 -8.98
C PHE A 116 -13.04 -21.32 -10.29
N ASP A 117 -13.52 -21.91 -11.38
CA ASP A 117 -13.67 -21.24 -12.67
C ASP A 117 -14.61 -20.04 -12.58
N PHE A 118 -15.71 -20.17 -11.83
CA PHE A 118 -16.62 -19.06 -11.61
C PHE A 118 -15.93 -17.91 -10.87
N LEU A 119 -15.16 -18.21 -9.81
CA LEU A 119 -14.37 -17.19 -9.11
C LEU A 119 -13.27 -16.59 -9.97
N ARG A 120 -12.59 -17.39 -10.79
CA ARG A 120 -11.57 -16.90 -11.73
C ARG A 120 -12.13 -15.93 -12.76
N GLN A 121 -13.38 -16.15 -13.21
CA GLN A 121 -14.04 -15.27 -14.19
C GLN A 121 -14.59 -13.99 -13.58
N ASN A 122 -15.04 -14.03 -12.32
CA ASN A 122 -15.73 -12.91 -11.67
C ASN A 122 -14.83 -12.18 -10.67
N GLU A 123 -13.64 -12.73 -10.37
CA GLU A 123 -12.63 -12.31 -9.38
C GLU A 123 -13.11 -12.27 -7.93
N THR A 124 -14.39 -11.98 -7.71
CA THR A 124 -15.03 -11.90 -6.41
C THR A 124 -16.43 -12.51 -6.47
N ALA A 125 -16.81 -13.27 -5.45
CA ALA A 125 -18.18 -13.74 -5.30
C ALA A 125 -18.49 -14.05 -3.85
N ASN A 126 -19.74 -13.87 -3.44
CA ASN A 126 -20.21 -14.39 -2.16
C ASN A 126 -20.64 -15.85 -2.27
N ARG A 127 -20.80 -16.52 -1.13
CA ARG A 127 -21.26 -17.90 -1.06
C ARG A 127 -22.54 -18.16 -1.87
N ASN A 128 -23.52 -17.26 -1.82
CA ASN A 128 -24.81 -17.48 -2.47
C ASN A 128 -24.68 -17.44 -4.00
N GLU A 129 -23.84 -16.55 -4.53
CA GLU A 129 -23.54 -16.47 -5.97
C GLU A 129 -22.84 -17.74 -6.47
N ILE A 130 -21.82 -18.21 -5.75
CA ILE A 130 -21.16 -19.49 -6.05
C ILE A 130 -22.19 -20.64 -5.97
N GLY A 131 -23.02 -20.64 -4.92
CA GLY A 131 -24.05 -21.67 -4.73
C GLY A 131 -25.08 -21.73 -5.84
N GLN A 132 -25.55 -20.58 -6.35
CA GLN A 132 -26.51 -20.52 -7.46
C GLN A 132 -25.97 -21.23 -8.70
N ILE A 133 -24.74 -20.89 -9.12
CA ILE A 133 -24.12 -21.51 -10.31
C ILE A 133 -23.91 -23.02 -10.11
N LEU A 134 -23.48 -23.44 -8.92
CA LEU A 134 -23.29 -24.86 -8.63
C LEU A 134 -24.62 -25.63 -8.61
N LEU A 135 -25.69 -25.04 -8.10
CA LEU A 135 -27.03 -25.65 -8.08
C LEU A 135 -27.63 -25.77 -9.49
N GLU A 136 -27.42 -24.76 -10.33
CA GLU A 136 -27.84 -24.80 -11.73
C GLU A 136 -27.10 -25.89 -12.53
N ARG A 137 -25.79 -26.05 -12.29
CA ARG A 137 -24.96 -27.02 -13.01
C ARG A 137 -25.09 -28.44 -12.46
N TYR A 138 -25.32 -28.62 -11.17
CA TYR A 138 -25.37 -29.93 -10.49
C TYR A 138 -26.65 -30.15 -9.65
N PRO A 139 -27.85 -29.97 -10.23
CA PRO A 139 -29.10 -30.00 -9.46
C PRO A 139 -29.38 -31.35 -8.79
N ASN A 140 -28.91 -32.44 -9.40
CA ASN A 140 -29.11 -33.82 -8.91
C ASN A 140 -28.09 -34.24 -7.84
N VAL A 141 -27.06 -33.43 -7.59
CA VAL A 141 -25.97 -33.76 -6.65
C VAL A 141 -26.00 -32.83 -5.44
N LEU A 142 -26.29 -31.55 -5.65
CA LEU A 142 -26.22 -30.53 -4.61
C LEU A 142 -27.58 -30.15 -4.00
N SER A 143 -28.69 -30.57 -4.62
CA SER A 143 -30.08 -30.33 -4.21
C SER A 143 -30.45 -28.85 -4.01
N GLY A 144 -31.62 -28.44 -4.51
CA GLY A 144 -32.10 -27.07 -4.33
C GLY A 144 -32.47 -26.70 -2.88
N GLU A 145 -32.49 -27.68 -1.96
CA GLU A 145 -32.78 -27.43 -0.55
C GLU A 145 -31.58 -26.77 0.16
N THR A 146 -31.79 -25.57 0.72
CA THR A 146 -30.74 -24.75 1.35
C THR A 146 -29.93 -25.50 2.41
N SER A 147 -30.55 -26.38 3.20
CA SER A 147 -29.89 -27.18 4.23
C SER A 147 -28.95 -28.24 3.67
N GLU A 148 -29.26 -28.79 2.49
CA GLU A 148 -28.43 -29.79 1.85
C GLU A 148 -27.21 -29.16 1.18
N PHE A 149 -27.40 -28.04 0.48
CA PHE A 149 -26.27 -27.26 -0.06
C PHE A 149 -25.34 -26.77 1.07
N GLU A 150 -25.88 -26.29 2.20
CA GLU A 150 -25.07 -25.93 3.38
C GLU A 150 -24.17 -27.07 3.84
N ARG A 151 -24.72 -28.28 3.92
CA ARG A 151 -23.96 -29.47 4.29
C ARG A 151 -22.82 -29.72 3.30
N HIS A 152 -23.04 -29.59 1.99
CA HIS A 152 -21.98 -29.75 0.99
C HIS A 152 -20.94 -28.62 1.07
N TRP A 153 -21.40 -27.38 1.30
CA TRP A 153 -20.56 -26.21 1.47
C TRP A 153 -19.57 -26.39 2.61
N VAL A 154 -20.07 -26.68 3.80
CA VAL A 154 -19.26 -26.84 5.02
C VAL A 154 -18.39 -28.10 4.97
N ASN A 155 -18.89 -29.20 4.40
CA ASN A 155 -18.17 -30.48 4.46
C ASN A 155 -16.97 -30.55 3.53
N TYR A 156 -16.99 -29.87 2.39
CA TYR A 156 -15.85 -29.94 1.47
C TYR A 156 -15.68 -28.73 0.56
N ILE A 157 -16.76 -28.09 0.07
CA ILE A 157 -16.61 -27.05 -0.97
C ILE A 157 -15.79 -25.88 -0.44
N ARG A 158 -16.13 -25.37 0.74
CA ARG A 158 -15.46 -24.22 1.36
C ARG A 158 -13.95 -24.45 1.52
N ASP A 159 -13.59 -25.55 2.18
CA ASP A 159 -12.20 -25.80 2.56
C ASP A 159 -11.37 -26.26 1.35
N SER A 160 -11.97 -27.03 0.44
CA SER A 160 -11.33 -27.44 -0.82
C SER A 160 -11.06 -26.26 -1.74
N LEU A 161 -12.01 -25.34 -1.84
CA LEU A 161 -11.86 -24.13 -2.65
C LEU A 161 -10.78 -23.22 -2.10
N ALA A 162 -10.67 -23.11 -0.78
CA ALA A 162 -9.64 -22.30 -0.14
C ALA A 162 -8.22 -22.87 -0.25
N ASP A 163 -8.11 -24.19 -0.42
CA ASP A 163 -6.83 -24.87 -0.64
C ASP A 163 -6.32 -24.71 -2.08
N LEU A 164 -7.12 -24.14 -2.99
CA LEU A 164 -6.70 -23.89 -4.36
C LEU A 164 -5.81 -22.65 -4.49
N PRO A 165 -4.90 -22.64 -5.47
CA PRO A 165 -4.01 -21.52 -5.69
C PRO A 165 -4.80 -20.23 -5.95
N ARG A 166 -4.30 -19.13 -5.38
CA ARG A 166 -4.82 -17.77 -5.58
C ARG A 166 -6.25 -17.54 -5.07
N ILE A 167 -6.81 -18.47 -4.31
CA ILE A 167 -8.08 -18.25 -3.62
C ILE A 167 -7.83 -17.66 -2.24
N GLU A 168 -8.58 -16.61 -1.93
CA GLU A 168 -8.62 -16.02 -0.60
C GLU A 168 -9.99 -16.17 0.04
N GLN A 169 -9.95 -16.61 1.30
CA GLN A 169 -11.14 -16.78 2.12
C GLN A 169 -11.61 -15.45 2.71
N PRO A 170 -12.93 -15.23 2.83
CA PRO A 170 -13.44 -14.07 3.54
C PRO A 170 -13.04 -14.06 5.02
N ALA A 171 -12.85 -12.86 5.57
CA ALA A 171 -12.69 -12.67 7.00
C ALA A 171 -13.97 -13.03 7.79
N ARG A 172 -13.81 -13.31 9.08
CA ARG A 172 -14.96 -13.55 9.97
C ARG A 172 -15.66 -12.23 10.31
N GLY A 173 -16.87 -12.05 9.79
CA GLY A 173 -17.71 -10.88 10.07
C GLY A 173 -17.67 -9.85 8.95
N ALA A 174 -18.85 -9.52 8.42
CA ALA A 174 -19.15 -8.71 7.22
C ALA A 174 -18.66 -9.28 5.86
N ALA A 175 -19.60 -9.26 4.90
CA ALA A 175 -19.51 -9.74 3.52
C ALA A 175 -18.56 -10.92 3.26
N GLN A 176 -19.11 -12.14 3.26
CA GLN A 176 -18.38 -13.39 2.97
C GLN A 176 -17.98 -13.49 1.49
N LEU A 177 -17.15 -12.57 1.01
CA LEU A 177 -16.61 -12.54 -0.34
C LEU A 177 -15.38 -13.43 -0.45
N TRP A 178 -15.49 -14.42 -1.31
CA TRP A 178 -14.38 -15.21 -1.83
C TRP A 178 -13.73 -14.44 -2.95
N ARG A 179 -12.41 -14.56 -3.05
CA ARG A 179 -11.64 -13.86 -4.08
C ARG A 179 -10.69 -14.79 -4.80
N TYR A 180 -10.56 -14.57 -6.10
CA TYR A 180 -9.44 -15.02 -6.89
C TYR A 180 -8.49 -13.84 -7.08
N ILE A 181 -7.19 -14.06 -6.87
CA ILE A 181 -6.15 -13.03 -7.06
C ILE A 181 -5.37 -13.33 -8.36
N PRO A 182 -5.64 -12.59 -9.45
CA PRO A 182 -4.88 -12.68 -10.69
C PRO A 182 -3.37 -12.49 -10.52
N SER A 183 -2.58 -12.96 -11.48
CA SER A 183 -1.11 -12.84 -11.49
C SER A 183 -0.64 -11.39 -11.42
N ASP A 184 -1.17 -10.55 -12.30
CA ASP A 184 -0.86 -9.13 -12.35
C ASP A 184 -1.25 -8.40 -11.04
N LEU A 185 -2.37 -8.79 -10.43
CA LEU A 185 -2.81 -8.21 -9.16
C LEU A 185 -1.90 -8.64 -8.02
N ALA A 186 -1.54 -9.93 -7.95
CA ALA A 186 -0.63 -10.44 -6.93
C ALA A 186 0.73 -9.73 -6.97
N GLU A 187 1.26 -9.46 -8.17
CA GLU A 187 2.49 -8.69 -8.34
C GLU A 187 2.33 -7.24 -7.85
N LYS A 188 1.23 -6.58 -8.23
CA LYS A 188 0.92 -5.23 -7.73
C LYS A 188 0.74 -5.16 -6.22
N LEU A 189 0.37 -6.26 -5.57
CA LEU A 189 0.21 -6.39 -4.12
C LEU A 189 1.53 -6.72 -3.39
N ARG A 190 2.65 -6.91 -4.09
CA ARG A 190 3.94 -7.15 -3.43
C ARG A 190 4.58 -5.87 -2.94
N ILE A 191 5.25 -6.02 -1.81
CA ILE A 191 6.27 -5.11 -1.30
C ILE A 191 7.35 -6.00 -0.72
N ASP A 192 8.60 -5.72 -1.07
CA ASP A 192 9.74 -6.52 -0.64
C ASP A 192 9.94 -6.41 0.89
N ASP A 193 9.68 -5.22 1.46
CA ASP A 193 9.73 -4.96 2.90
C ASP A 193 8.49 -4.21 3.40
N VAL A 194 7.74 -4.84 4.32
CA VAL A 194 6.65 -4.19 5.07
C VAL A 194 7.22 -3.72 6.41
N ASN A 195 6.96 -2.46 6.76
CA ASN A 195 7.41 -1.86 8.00
C ASN A 195 6.89 -2.62 9.23
N GLU A 196 7.73 -2.73 10.25
CA GLU A 196 7.44 -3.48 11.49
C GLU A 196 6.13 -3.02 12.16
N TRP A 197 5.87 -1.71 12.19
CA TRP A 197 4.64 -1.17 12.79
C TRP A 197 3.35 -1.67 12.11
N ILE A 198 3.40 -2.02 10.82
CA ILE A 198 2.25 -2.58 10.09
C ILE A 198 2.06 -4.07 10.44
N LEU A 199 3.14 -4.77 10.75
CA LEU A 199 3.10 -6.16 11.19
C LEU A 199 2.48 -6.29 12.59
N ASP A 200 2.66 -5.27 13.43
CA ASP A 200 2.20 -5.22 14.82
C ASP A 200 0.77 -4.66 14.98
N LEU A 201 0.05 -4.37 13.89
CA LEU A 201 -1.36 -3.92 13.96
C LEU A 201 -2.24 -5.02 14.57
N ASP A 202 -2.82 -4.72 15.74
CA ASP A 202 -3.59 -5.67 16.57
C ASP A 202 -4.83 -6.27 15.87
N ASP A 203 -5.44 -5.54 14.91
CA ASP A 203 -6.70 -5.90 14.26
C ASP A 203 -6.60 -5.91 12.72
N VAL A 204 -5.99 -6.96 12.16
CA VAL A 204 -6.08 -7.27 10.71
C VAL A 204 -7.15 -8.33 10.48
N PRO A 205 -8.41 -7.97 10.16
CA PRO A 205 -9.47 -8.93 9.95
C PRO A 205 -9.23 -9.69 8.65
N ALA A 206 -8.47 -10.78 8.63
CA ALA A 206 -8.28 -11.57 7.40
C ALA A 206 -8.47 -13.06 7.65
N GLY A 207 -9.10 -13.73 6.67
CA GLY A 207 -9.46 -15.14 6.77
C GLY A 207 -8.29 -16.11 6.59
N SER A 208 -7.16 -15.64 6.04
CA SER A 208 -5.95 -16.43 5.80
C SER A 208 -4.68 -15.60 6.02
N LYS A 209 -3.55 -16.27 6.26
CA LYS A 209 -2.22 -15.61 6.38
C LYS A 209 -1.89 -14.77 5.14
N LYS A 210 -2.19 -15.29 3.94
CA LYS A 210 -1.92 -14.59 2.68
C LYS A 210 -2.78 -13.33 2.51
N SER A 211 -4.03 -13.39 2.97
CA SER A 211 -4.92 -12.22 2.98
C SER A 211 -4.42 -11.13 3.94
N ILE A 212 -3.82 -11.53 5.07
CA ILE A 212 -3.15 -10.60 6.00
C ILE A 212 -1.98 -9.92 5.28
N GLU A 213 -1.10 -10.69 4.64
CA GLU A 213 0.07 -10.19 3.90
C GLU A 213 -0.34 -9.17 2.82
N HIS A 214 -1.34 -9.49 1.99
CA HIS A 214 -1.83 -8.56 0.98
C HIS A 214 -2.51 -7.32 1.58
N GLN A 215 -3.23 -7.46 2.70
CA GLN A 215 -3.83 -6.32 3.40
C GLN A 215 -2.74 -5.39 3.95
N GLN A 216 -1.71 -5.94 4.59
CA GLN A 216 -0.54 -5.20 5.09
C GLN A 216 0.20 -4.49 3.95
N ALA A 217 0.39 -5.16 2.81
CA ALA A 217 0.97 -4.53 1.63
C ALA A 217 0.12 -3.36 1.10
N MET A 218 -1.21 -3.44 1.17
CA MET A 218 -2.06 -2.30 0.79
C MET A 218 -1.93 -1.13 1.76
N ILE A 219 -1.80 -1.40 3.06
CA ILE A 219 -1.53 -0.36 4.09
C ILE A 219 -0.17 0.29 3.80
N GLN A 220 0.88 -0.51 3.60
CA GLN A 220 2.22 -0.02 3.32
C GLN A 220 2.28 0.77 2.00
N LYS A 221 1.60 0.35 0.93
CA LYS A 221 1.50 1.14 -0.32
C LYS A 221 0.81 2.48 -0.09
N SER A 222 -0.25 2.50 0.73
CA SER A 222 -0.96 3.75 1.08
C SER A 222 -0.03 4.69 1.86
N TYR A 223 0.69 4.15 2.83
CA TYR A 223 1.69 4.87 3.62
C TYR A 223 2.82 5.43 2.74
N ASN A 224 3.44 4.58 1.90
CA ASN A 224 4.51 4.99 0.98
C ASN A 224 4.02 6.07 0.03
N TYR A 225 2.80 5.95 -0.49
CA TYR A 225 2.22 6.99 -1.35
C TYR A 225 2.14 8.33 -0.61
N ILE A 226 1.56 8.37 0.60
CA ILE A 226 1.46 9.61 1.40
C ILE A 226 2.86 10.19 1.69
N ARG A 227 3.84 9.33 2.00
CA ARG A 227 5.23 9.71 2.22
C ARG A 227 5.84 10.35 0.97
N ASP A 228 5.68 9.71 -0.18
CA ASP A 228 6.33 10.13 -1.43
C ASP A 228 5.71 11.42 -1.99
N VAL A 229 4.39 11.62 -1.85
CA VAL A 229 3.71 12.85 -2.31
C VAL A 229 3.58 13.94 -1.24
N GLY A 230 3.91 13.63 0.02
CA GLY A 230 3.80 14.50 1.19
C GLY A 230 2.37 14.80 1.67
N LYS A 231 1.37 14.74 0.77
CA LYS A 231 -0.04 15.02 1.06
C LYS A 231 -0.96 14.24 0.12
N ALA A 232 -1.96 13.53 0.66
CA ALA A 232 -2.96 12.83 -0.15
C ALA A 232 -4.35 12.85 0.50
N ASP A 233 -5.41 12.89 -0.31
CA ASP A 233 -6.76 12.56 0.15
C ASP A 233 -7.12 11.09 -0.13
N LYS A 234 -8.36 10.72 0.24
CA LYS A 234 -8.87 9.37 0.05
C LYS A 234 -8.91 8.95 -1.42
N ASP A 235 -9.29 9.84 -2.32
CA ASP A 235 -9.44 9.53 -3.74
C ASP A 235 -8.06 9.42 -4.41
N ASP A 236 -7.08 10.23 -3.97
CA ASP A 236 -5.67 10.10 -4.36
C ASP A 236 -5.12 8.71 -3.96
N ILE A 237 -5.31 8.30 -2.70
CA ILE A 237 -4.86 6.99 -2.20
C ILE A 237 -5.57 5.87 -2.97
N LYS A 238 -6.88 5.99 -3.23
CA LYS A 238 -7.62 5.02 -4.03
C LYS A 238 -7.04 4.87 -5.43
N ALA A 239 -6.65 5.97 -6.07
CA ALA A 239 -6.10 5.95 -7.42
C ALA A 239 -4.69 5.35 -7.48
N ALA A 240 -3.91 5.49 -6.40
CA ALA A 240 -2.56 4.93 -6.30
C ALA A 240 -2.53 3.42 -6.01
N LEU A 241 -3.62 2.87 -5.48
CA LEU A 241 -3.70 1.47 -5.08
C LEU A 241 -4.22 0.58 -6.23
N PRO A 242 -3.80 -0.70 -6.27
CA PRO A 242 -4.43 -1.66 -7.17
C PRO A 242 -5.91 -1.86 -6.81
N ASP A 243 -6.72 -2.34 -7.76
CA ASP A 243 -8.15 -2.62 -7.55
C ASP A 243 -8.33 -3.87 -6.68
N TYR A 244 -7.99 -3.72 -5.41
CA TYR A 244 -8.06 -4.72 -4.38
C TYR A 244 -8.54 -4.05 -3.11
N THR A 245 -9.57 -4.63 -2.50
CA THR A 245 -10.20 -4.06 -1.30
C THR A 245 -10.16 -5.04 -0.14
N ALA A 246 -9.13 -5.90 -0.10
CA ALA A 246 -9.05 -7.04 0.82
C ALA A 246 -10.37 -7.82 0.87
N HIS A 247 -10.85 -8.25 2.03
CA HIS A 247 -12.12 -8.95 2.19
C HIS A 247 -13.36 -8.01 2.17
N TYR A 248 -13.18 -6.70 2.05
CA TYR A 248 -14.29 -5.74 2.04
C TYR A 248 -15.02 -5.73 0.69
N GLN A 249 -16.32 -5.39 0.71
CA GLN A 249 -17.13 -5.33 -0.54
C GLN A 249 -16.71 -4.24 -1.50
N ARG A 250 -16.24 -3.11 -0.96
CA ARG A 250 -15.94 -1.90 -1.70
C ARG A 250 -14.82 -1.15 -1.00
N PHE A 251 -14.12 -0.32 -1.78
CA PHE A 251 -13.05 0.53 -1.25
C PHE A 251 -13.49 1.39 -0.08
N ASN A 252 -14.74 1.89 -0.05
CA ASN A 252 -15.24 2.66 1.09
C ASN A 252 -15.22 1.87 2.42
N GLY A 253 -15.52 0.57 2.37
CA GLY A 253 -15.43 -0.30 3.54
C GLY A 253 -13.97 -0.50 3.94
N PHE A 254 -13.13 -0.85 2.98
CA PHE A 254 -11.70 -1.02 3.21
C PHE A 254 -11.03 0.24 3.79
N TRP A 255 -11.38 1.39 3.27
CA TRP A 255 -10.96 2.69 3.77
C TRP A 255 -11.38 2.89 5.23
N SER A 256 -12.68 2.78 5.51
CA SER A 256 -13.24 3.21 6.79
C SER A 256 -12.86 2.32 7.97
N TYR A 257 -12.65 1.03 7.70
CA TYR A 257 -12.46 -0.02 8.70
C TYR A 257 -11.06 -0.64 8.69
N CYS A 258 -10.15 -0.17 7.84
CA CYS A 258 -8.78 -0.66 7.83
C CYS A 258 -7.80 0.46 7.50
N LEU A 259 -7.76 0.95 6.25
CA LEU A 259 -6.70 1.90 5.83
C LEU A 259 -6.68 3.16 6.69
N ARG A 260 -7.84 3.76 6.95
CA ARG A 260 -7.94 5.01 7.70
C ARG A 260 -7.48 4.86 9.16
N GLU A 261 -7.74 3.69 9.75
CA GLU A 261 -7.37 3.40 11.15
C GLU A 261 -5.88 3.10 11.23
N ALA A 262 -5.38 2.20 10.38
CA ALA A 262 -3.96 1.89 10.29
C ALA A 262 -3.09 3.12 10.00
N LEU A 263 -3.51 3.99 9.07
CA LEU A 263 -2.78 5.23 8.77
C LEU A 263 -2.81 6.24 9.93
N ALA A 264 -3.82 6.19 10.80
CA ALA A 264 -3.89 7.07 11.98
C ALA A 264 -2.97 6.62 13.11
N GLU A 265 -2.54 5.35 13.09
CA GLU A 265 -1.58 4.79 14.04
C GLU A 265 -0.12 5.04 13.64
N ALA A 266 0.13 5.47 12.39
CA ALA A 266 1.46 5.83 11.95
C ALA A 266 1.92 7.14 12.61
N ASP A 267 2.98 7.06 13.42
CA ASP A 267 3.55 8.20 14.18
C ASP A 267 3.96 9.39 13.29
N ASP A 268 4.30 9.10 12.04
CA ASP A 268 4.78 10.05 11.05
C ASP A 268 3.73 10.41 9.99
N ILE A 269 2.46 10.12 10.25
CA ILE A 269 1.34 10.59 9.44
C ILE A 269 0.36 11.40 10.30
N GLU A 270 0.14 12.65 9.90
CA GLU A 270 -0.87 13.51 10.51
C GLU A 270 -2.25 13.23 9.91
N SER A 271 -3.16 12.72 10.76
CA SER A 271 -4.54 12.45 10.38
C SER A 271 -5.36 13.75 10.21
N PRO A 272 -6.32 13.79 9.27
CA PRO A 272 -7.16 14.97 9.05
C PRO A 272 -8.06 15.29 10.26
N VAL A 273 -7.93 16.51 10.79
CA VAL A 273 -8.86 17.06 11.80
C VAL A 273 -10.19 17.44 11.13
N SER A 274 -11.30 17.30 11.85
CA SER A 274 -12.68 17.49 11.37
C SER A 274 -12.86 18.63 10.35
N GLY A 275 -13.20 18.27 9.10
CA GLY A 275 -13.39 19.19 7.99
C GLY A 275 -12.26 19.22 6.96
N HIS A 276 -11.07 18.72 7.30
CA HIS A 276 -10.00 18.45 6.35
C HIS A 276 -10.14 17.04 5.76
N GLN A 277 -9.75 16.87 4.49
CA GLN A 277 -9.84 15.59 3.76
C GLN A 277 -8.46 14.94 3.52
N TYR A 278 -7.38 15.63 3.89
CA TYR A 278 -6.02 15.26 3.52
C TYR A 278 -5.23 14.69 4.69
N TRP A 279 -4.47 13.64 4.39
CA TRP A 279 -3.43 13.03 5.22
C TRP A 279 -2.09 13.64 4.84
N TYR A 280 -1.22 13.83 5.83
CA TYR A 280 0.10 14.43 5.59
C TYR A 280 1.19 13.54 6.16
N TYR A 281 2.26 13.37 5.40
CA TYR A 281 3.50 12.85 5.96
C TYR A 281 4.18 13.94 6.80
N ILE A 282 4.58 13.57 8.02
CA ILE A 282 5.26 14.44 9.00
C ILE A 282 6.59 13.85 9.49
N GLY A 283 6.95 12.63 9.06
CA GLY A 283 8.23 11.99 9.36
C GLY A 283 9.38 12.54 8.53
N GLY A 284 10.59 12.44 9.08
CA GLY A 284 11.82 12.94 8.49
C GLY A 284 12.61 13.77 9.48
N ASP A 285 13.29 13.10 10.41
CA ASP A 285 14.62 13.57 10.79
C ASP A 285 15.53 13.32 9.57
N ASP A 286 16.31 14.33 9.19
CA ASP A 286 17.35 14.34 8.15
C ASP A 286 16.97 14.81 6.73
N GLY A 287 15.74 15.29 6.50
CA GLY A 287 15.44 16.11 5.34
C GLY A 287 15.75 17.58 5.66
N GLU A 288 16.87 18.11 5.15
CA GLU A 288 17.00 19.56 4.96
C GLU A 288 15.67 20.07 4.36
N LEU A 289 15.12 21.16 4.90
CA LEU A 289 14.10 21.94 4.18
C LEU A 289 14.57 21.97 2.73
N GLU A 290 13.72 21.65 1.74
CA GLU A 290 14.06 21.91 0.33
C GLU A 290 14.85 23.21 0.29
N ASP A 291 16.08 23.18 -0.27
CA ASP A 291 17.14 24.21 -0.17
C ASP A 291 16.66 25.66 -0.36
N GLU A 292 15.44 25.86 -0.84
CA GLU A 292 14.78 27.12 -1.17
C GLU A 292 14.38 28.01 0.03
N LEU A 293 14.17 27.48 1.26
CA LEU A 293 13.79 28.29 2.43
C LEU A 293 14.71 28.11 3.65
N ASN A 294 16.02 27.98 3.40
CA ASN A 294 17.03 28.04 4.46
C ASN A 294 17.24 29.49 4.94
N ILE A 295 16.31 29.98 5.75
CA ILE A 295 16.32 31.34 6.32
C ILE A 295 16.60 31.24 7.82
N GLU A 296 17.51 32.09 8.30
CA GLU A 296 17.76 32.27 9.73
C GLU A 296 16.48 32.80 10.42
N ILE A 297 15.93 32.01 11.33
CA ILE A 297 14.70 32.32 12.07
C ILE A 297 15.08 33.10 13.34
N ASP A 298 14.58 34.32 13.48
CA ASP A 298 14.80 35.15 14.66
C ASP A 298 14.05 34.59 15.88
N ASP A 299 14.56 34.85 17.09
CA ASP A 299 13.97 34.42 18.36
C ASP A 299 12.49 34.80 18.53
N TRP A 300 12.05 35.93 17.97
CA TRP A 300 10.66 36.35 18.09
C TRP A 300 9.71 35.43 17.32
N VAL A 301 10.13 34.90 16.17
CA VAL A 301 9.36 33.94 15.37
C VAL A 301 9.30 32.58 16.07
N LEU A 302 10.38 32.20 16.77
CA LEU A 302 10.40 30.97 17.57
C LEU A 302 9.42 31.03 18.75
N ASN A 303 9.19 32.22 19.30
CA ASN A 303 8.30 32.49 20.42
C ASN A 303 6.84 32.77 20.02
N GLU A 304 6.54 32.89 18.72
CA GLU A 304 5.16 33.05 18.24
C GLU A 304 4.38 31.74 18.36
N ASP A 305 3.10 31.87 18.71
CA ASP A 305 2.16 30.75 18.84
C ASP A 305 1.69 30.28 17.45
N ILE A 306 2.60 29.63 16.74
CA ILE A 306 2.36 29.11 15.39
C ILE A 306 1.86 27.67 15.50
N PRO A 307 0.65 27.37 14.98
CA PRO A 307 0.10 26.02 15.03
C PRO A 307 0.92 25.05 14.15
N GLY A 308 0.88 23.77 14.51
CA GLY A 308 1.55 22.67 13.80
C GLY A 308 2.71 22.08 14.59
N GLU A 309 3.12 20.86 14.22
CA GLU A 309 4.20 20.12 14.87
C GLU A 309 5.48 20.10 14.00
N GLN A 310 6.63 20.04 14.68
CA GLN A 310 7.98 19.87 14.12
C GLN A 310 8.23 20.61 12.79
N HIS A 311 8.31 19.88 11.67
CA HIS A 311 8.61 20.42 10.34
C HIS A 311 7.56 21.44 9.86
N THR A 312 6.27 21.19 10.10
CA THR A 312 5.20 22.14 9.73
C THR A 312 5.36 23.46 10.47
N LYS A 313 5.71 23.40 11.76
CA LYS A 313 5.99 24.59 12.56
C LYS A 313 7.21 25.32 12.03
N LYS A 314 8.30 24.61 11.76
CA LYS A 314 9.54 25.19 11.20
C LYS A 314 9.31 25.84 9.84
N GLN A 315 8.58 25.19 8.93
CA GLN A 315 8.23 25.75 7.63
C GLN A 315 7.38 27.02 7.76
N ARG A 316 6.37 27.01 8.64
CA ARG A 316 5.53 28.20 8.92
C ARG A 316 6.35 29.34 9.54
N GLN A 317 7.27 29.01 10.44
CA GLN A 317 8.23 29.96 10.99
C GLN A 317 9.12 30.56 9.89
N SER A 318 9.68 29.74 8.99
CA SER A 318 10.47 30.23 7.85
C SER A 318 9.66 31.15 6.93
N LEU A 319 8.40 30.83 6.65
CA LEU A 319 7.53 31.68 5.82
C LEU A 319 7.18 33.00 6.51
N LEU A 320 6.95 32.99 7.82
CA LEU A 320 6.73 34.21 8.60
C LEU A 320 7.99 35.08 8.62
N GLN A 321 9.15 34.48 8.88
CA GLN A 321 10.45 35.17 8.83
C GLN A 321 10.73 35.74 7.45
N PHE A 322 10.45 34.98 6.39
CA PHE A 322 10.63 35.42 5.00
C PHE A 322 9.78 36.67 4.70
N ALA A 323 8.50 36.64 5.06
CA ALA A 323 7.62 37.79 4.88
C ALA A 323 8.08 39.00 5.70
N TYR A 324 8.49 38.80 6.95
CA TYR A 324 9.03 39.86 7.80
C TYR A 324 10.32 40.47 7.22
N ASN A 325 11.26 39.65 6.77
CA ASN A 325 12.50 40.09 6.13
C ASN A 325 12.23 40.97 4.91
N TYR A 326 11.22 40.64 4.11
CA TYR A 326 10.79 41.48 3.00
C TYR A 326 10.25 42.84 3.45
N VAL A 327 9.39 42.90 4.48
CA VAL A 327 8.87 44.18 5.00
C VAL A 327 10.02 45.01 5.60
N LYS A 328 10.95 44.38 6.31
CA LYS A 328 12.15 45.02 6.86
C LYS A 328 13.03 45.62 5.76
N ALA A 329 13.28 44.87 4.68
CA ALA A 329 14.10 45.32 3.55
C ALA A 329 13.43 46.43 2.73
N SER A 330 12.11 46.33 2.52
CA SER A 330 11.33 47.30 1.73
C SER A 330 10.98 48.57 2.50
N GLY A 331 11.07 48.53 3.84
CA GLY A 331 10.67 49.62 4.74
C GLY A 331 9.15 49.73 4.92
N GLU A 332 8.37 49.54 3.85
CA GLU A 332 6.91 49.43 3.88
C GLU A 332 6.41 48.44 2.82
N ALA A 333 5.35 47.69 3.16
CA ALA A 333 4.71 46.75 2.24
C ALA A 333 3.21 46.58 2.52
N ARG A 334 2.44 46.29 1.48
CA ARG A 334 1.05 45.82 1.56
C ARG A 334 0.98 44.33 1.25
N LYS A 335 -0.16 43.71 1.54
CA LYS A 335 -0.42 42.28 1.21
C LYS A 335 0.00 41.91 -0.22
N MET A 336 -0.40 42.71 -1.22
CA MET A 336 -0.09 42.43 -2.63
C MET A 336 1.42 42.50 -2.92
N ASP A 337 2.15 43.36 -2.22
CA ASP A 337 3.60 43.50 -2.39
C ASP A 337 4.30 42.24 -1.84
N VAL A 338 3.87 41.75 -0.67
CA VAL A 338 4.34 40.48 -0.09
C VAL A 338 3.97 39.29 -0.98
N GLU A 339 2.73 39.23 -1.48
CA GLU A 339 2.26 38.18 -2.37
C GLU A 339 3.09 38.10 -3.65
N GLN A 340 3.40 39.26 -4.25
CA GLN A 340 4.23 39.33 -5.44
C GLN A 340 5.66 38.86 -5.15
N HIS A 341 6.21 39.18 -3.98
CA HIS A 341 7.54 38.72 -3.57
C HIS A 341 7.58 37.20 -3.37
N PHE A 342 6.55 36.60 -2.79
CA PHE A 342 6.42 35.14 -2.68
C PHE A 342 6.36 34.50 -4.07
N LYS A 343 5.47 35.00 -4.94
CA LYS A 343 5.31 34.49 -6.31
C LYS A 343 6.60 34.59 -7.14
N SER A 344 7.46 35.57 -6.87
CA SER A 344 8.72 35.73 -7.61
C SER A 344 9.89 34.94 -7.05
N THR A 345 9.85 34.51 -5.79
CA THR A 345 11.02 33.99 -5.07
C THR A 345 10.86 32.55 -4.63
N ILE A 346 9.66 32.19 -4.17
CA ILE A 346 9.28 30.83 -3.71
C ILE A 346 7.88 30.50 -4.25
N PRO A 347 7.75 30.35 -5.58
CA PRO A 347 6.45 30.06 -6.19
C PRO A 347 5.88 28.76 -5.58
N GLU A 348 4.57 28.76 -5.32
CA GLU A 348 3.83 27.59 -4.81
C GLU A 348 4.10 27.18 -3.34
N GLN A 349 5.12 27.74 -2.67
CA GLN A 349 5.37 27.46 -1.26
C GLN A 349 4.47 28.28 -0.33
N THR A 350 3.39 27.63 0.13
CA THR A 350 2.40 28.23 1.04
C THR A 350 2.36 27.57 2.42
N GLY A 351 3.32 26.73 2.82
CA GLY A 351 3.36 26.19 4.19
C GLY A 351 2.15 25.35 4.58
N LYS A 352 1.69 24.50 3.65
CA LYS A 352 0.48 23.67 3.75
C LYS A 352 -0.86 24.43 3.71
N TYR A 353 -0.89 25.74 3.43
CA TYR A 353 -2.13 26.47 3.16
C TYR A 353 -2.57 26.32 1.70
N ASN A 354 -3.87 26.20 1.43
CA ASN A 354 -4.39 25.98 0.06
C ASN A 354 -4.07 27.12 -0.92
N THR A 355 -3.89 28.35 -0.43
CA THR A 355 -3.59 29.54 -1.23
C THR A 355 -2.74 30.51 -0.42
N PHE A 356 -2.11 31.48 -1.09
CA PHE A 356 -1.47 32.61 -0.40
C PHE A 356 -2.48 33.37 0.47
N ASP A 357 -3.75 33.47 0.05
CA ASP A 357 -4.81 34.08 0.86
C ASP A 357 -5.05 33.34 2.18
N GLY A 358 -4.94 32.01 2.16
CA GLY A 358 -4.97 31.18 3.37
C GLY A 358 -3.75 31.46 4.25
N LEU A 359 -2.54 31.36 3.70
CA LEU A 359 -1.30 31.67 4.41
C LEU A 359 -1.34 33.08 5.03
N TRP A 360 -1.83 34.06 4.29
CA TRP A 360 -1.97 35.42 4.76
C TRP A 360 -2.95 35.52 5.92
N SER A 361 -4.15 34.96 5.75
CA SER A 361 -5.24 35.15 6.72
C SER A 361 -5.02 34.43 8.04
N TYR A 362 -4.33 33.28 8.00
CA TYR A 362 -4.16 32.41 9.17
C TYR A 362 -2.77 32.48 9.81
N LEU A 363 -1.77 33.06 9.14
CA LEU A 363 -0.41 33.16 9.68
C LEU A 363 0.18 34.56 9.51
N LEU A 364 0.41 35.00 8.26
CA LEU A 364 1.25 36.18 8.01
C LEU A 364 0.63 37.48 8.50
N LYS A 365 -0.69 37.65 8.36
CA LYS A 365 -1.36 38.91 8.69
C LYS A 365 -1.16 39.28 10.15
N ASP A 366 -1.39 38.33 11.05
CA ASP A 366 -1.31 38.57 12.49
C ASP A 366 0.14 38.45 12.97
N GLY A 367 0.91 37.48 12.45
CA GLY A 367 2.34 37.35 12.75
C GLY A 367 3.16 38.58 12.39
N ILE A 368 2.99 39.15 11.18
CA ILE A 368 3.68 40.39 10.79
C ILE A 368 3.15 41.59 11.60
N SER A 369 1.87 41.61 11.96
CA SER A 369 1.31 42.71 12.78
C SER A 369 1.92 42.75 14.19
N ASN A 370 2.27 41.59 14.74
CA ASN A 370 2.87 41.44 16.06
C ASN A 370 4.41 41.46 16.02
N ALA A 371 5.00 41.38 14.83
CA ALA A 371 6.44 41.35 14.65
C ALA A 371 7.14 42.59 15.23
N PRO A 372 8.35 42.44 15.77
CA PRO A 372 9.09 43.54 16.39
C PRO A 372 9.36 44.65 15.36
N SER A 373 9.19 45.89 15.81
CA SER A 373 9.41 47.08 14.98
C SER A 373 8.51 47.19 13.74
N ILE A 374 7.40 46.46 13.67
CA ILE A 374 6.36 46.70 12.66
C ILE A 374 5.26 47.60 13.23
N THR A 375 4.82 48.55 12.41
CA THR A 375 3.64 49.38 12.65
C THR A 375 2.63 49.16 11.52
N VAL A 376 1.38 48.92 11.88
CA VAL A 376 0.31 48.65 10.91
C VAL A 376 -0.55 49.90 10.73
N HIS A 377 -0.57 50.44 9.52
CA HIS A 377 -1.42 51.57 9.15
C HIS A 377 -2.60 51.07 8.30
N LYS A 378 -3.83 51.34 8.74
CA LYS A 378 -5.04 51.01 7.97
C LYS A 378 -5.63 52.28 7.36
N SER A 379 -5.89 52.26 6.06
CA SER A 379 -6.63 53.33 5.38
C SER A 379 -8.15 53.20 5.68
N GLY A 380 -8.58 53.69 6.84
CA GLY A 380 -9.99 53.61 7.27
C GLY A 380 -10.40 52.24 7.85
N LYS A 381 -11.71 52.03 8.07
CA LYS A 381 -12.26 50.83 8.74
C LYS A 381 -12.08 49.54 7.93
N SER A 382 -11.94 49.62 6.61
CA SER A 382 -11.89 48.47 5.70
C SER A 382 -10.84 48.59 4.59
N GLY A 383 -9.98 49.61 4.61
CA GLY A 383 -8.95 49.77 3.58
C GLY A 383 -7.75 48.85 3.79
N PRO A 384 -6.88 48.75 2.76
CA PRO A 384 -5.70 47.89 2.82
C PRO A 384 -4.80 48.32 3.98
N ALA A 385 -4.28 47.32 4.69
CA ALA A 385 -3.26 47.52 5.71
C ALA A 385 -1.89 47.66 5.04
N THR A 386 -1.15 48.68 5.45
CA THR A 386 0.27 48.86 5.13
C THR A 386 1.08 48.52 6.39
N TYR A 387 2.07 47.66 6.23
CA TYR A 387 2.99 47.23 7.27
C TYR A 387 4.28 47.99 7.08
N LYS A 388 4.69 48.76 8.10
CA LYS A 388 5.86 49.61 8.03
C LYS A 388 6.86 49.21 9.10
N TYR A 389 8.10 48.95 8.68
CA TYR A 389 9.21 48.72 9.57
C TYR A 389 9.73 50.06 10.12
N VAL A 390 9.78 50.20 11.43
CA VAL A 390 10.23 51.40 12.16
C VAL A 390 11.48 51.15 13.02
N GLY A 391 12.14 50.00 12.81
CA GLY A 391 13.41 49.67 13.46
C GLY A 391 14.54 50.55 12.96
N LYS A 392 15.51 50.83 13.83
CA LYS A 392 16.70 51.64 13.54
C LYS A 392 17.79 50.85 12.83
#